data_AF-A0A7S4IKH3-F1
#
_entry.id   AF-A0A7S4IKH3-F1
#
_cell.length_a   1.000
_cell.length_b   1.000
_cell.length_c   1.000
_cell.angle_alpha   90.00
_cell.angle_beta   90.00
_cell.angle_gamma   90.00
#
_symmetry.space_group_name_H-M   'P 1'
#
loop_
_entity.id
_entity.type
_entity.pdbx_description
1 polymer ?
#
loop_
_entity_poly.entity_id
_entity_poly.type
_entity_poly.pdbx_seq_one_letter_code
_entity_poly.pdbx_strand_id
1 'polypeptide(L)'
;PGSQVDGTIFRLPLRSKDQANRSLLSKVYYSDAEFLSLIHQFAKEAAEMILLLNHIEDIRIFVKEADGTVQQVSHVFISNSSAELQSTRASRNLPIQINEGKWRINRSIYNVQLTEKHANEE
;
A
#
# COMPACT_ATOMS: atom_id res chain seq x y z
N PRO A 1 -5.51 28.78 11.50
CA PRO A 1 -4.15 28.26 11.83
C PRO A 1 -3.93 26.91 11.15
N GLY A 2 -3.13 26.87 10.08
CA GLY A 2 -2.74 25.61 9.43
C GLY A 2 -1.75 24.88 10.33
N SER A 3 -2.18 23.77 10.93
CA SER A 3 -1.34 22.92 11.76
C SER A 3 -0.14 22.43 10.96
N GLN A 4 1.07 22.71 11.44
CA GLN A 4 2.29 22.19 10.83
C GLN A 4 2.27 20.67 10.90
N VAL A 5 2.41 20.02 9.74
CA VAL A 5 2.49 18.57 9.64
C VAL A 5 3.96 18.19 9.68
N ASP A 6 4.36 17.42 10.70
CA ASP A 6 5.69 16.79 10.74
C ASP A 6 5.68 15.54 9.86
N GLY A 7 5.80 15.75 8.55
CA GLY A 7 5.72 14.69 7.57
C GLY A 7 5.54 15.22 6.16
N THR A 8 5.44 14.29 5.21
CA THR A 8 5.21 14.61 3.79
C THR A 8 3.83 14.13 3.37
N ILE A 9 3.01 15.03 2.85
CA ILE A 9 1.68 14.70 2.31
C ILE A 9 1.64 15.08 0.84
N PHE A 10 1.23 14.13 0.00
CA PHE A 10 0.92 14.38 -1.40
C PHE A 10 -0.60 14.42 -1.59
N ARG A 11 -1.07 15.44 -2.30
CA ARG A 11 -2.45 15.50 -2.80
C ARG A 11 -2.42 15.37 -4.31
N LEU A 12 -2.86 14.22 -4.81
CA LEU A 12 -2.92 13.92 -6.24
C LEU A 12 -4.39 13.96 -6.68
N PRO A 13 -4.90 15.10 -7.20
CA PRO A 13 -6.29 15.18 -7.63
C PRO A 13 -6.53 14.28 -8.85
N LEU A 14 -7.58 13.46 -8.79
CA LEU A 14 -8.05 12.69 -9.95
C LEU A 14 -8.59 13.65 -11.01
N ARG A 15 -8.29 13.38 -12.28
CA ARG A 15 -8.86 14.15 -13.39
C ARG A 15 -10.32 13.78 -13.57
N SER A 16 -11.17 14.76 -13.83
CA SER A 16 -12.48 14.50 -14.43
C SER A 16 -12.35 14.07 -15.89
N LYS A 17 -13.42 13.51 -16.45
CA LYS A 17 -13.47 13.07 -17.84
C LYS A 17 -13.12 14.20 -18.83
N ASP A 18 -13.66 15.39 -18.60
CA ASP A 18 -13.38 16.57 -19.44
C ASP A 18 -11.94 17.04 -19.32
N GLN A 19 -11.38 17.04 -18.11
CA GLN A 19 -9.98 17.39 -17.87
C GLN A 19 -9.03 16.42 -18.56
N ALA A 20 -9.31 15.11 -18.50
CA ALA A 20 -8.53 14.09 -19.20
C ALA A 20 -8.62 14.28 -20.73
N ASN A 21 -9.82 14.51 -21.27
CA ASN A 21 -10.04 14.70 -22.70
C ASN A 21 -9.25 15.89 -23.28
N ARG A 22 -9.17 17.01 -22.56
CA ARG A 22 -8.42 18.20 -23.02
C ARG A 22 -6.94 18.20 -22.62
N SER A 23 -6.50 17.27 -21.78
CA SER A 23 -5.12 17.19 -21.29
C SER A 23 -4.15 16.78 -22.41
N LEU A 24 -3.02 17.47 -22.54
CA LEU A 24 -1.95 17.10 -23.47
C LEU A 24 -1.06 15.98 -22.92
N LEU A 25 -1.03 15.79 -21.60
CA LEU A 25 -0.15 14.83 -20.94
C LEU A 25 -0.72 13.41 -20.92
N SER A 26 -2.03 13.29 -20.71
CA SER A 26 -2.68 11.98 -20.58
C SER A 26 -4.19 12.12 -20.69
N LYS A 27 -4.80 11.20 -21.45
CA LYS A 27 -6.26 11.06 -21.61
C LYS A 27 -6.89 10.10 -20.59
N VAL A 28 -6.10 9.60 -19.64
CA VAL A 28 -6.58 8.65 -18.62
C VAL A 28 -7.48 9.38 -17.62
N TYR A 29 -8.65 8.80 -17.43
CA TYR A 29 -9.68 9.13 -16.45
C TYR A 29 -9.97 7.86 -15.64
N TYR A 30 -10.23 8.02 -14.35
CA TYR A 30 -10.70 6.94 -13.48
C TYR A 30 -12.06 7.36 -12.92
N SER A 31 -13.06 6.50 -13.09
CA SER A 31 -14.28 6.54 -12.26
C SER A 31 -13.96 6.08 -10.84
N ASP A 32 -14.87 6.37 -9.90
CA ASP A 32 -14.71 5.98 -8.50
C ASP A 32 -14.54 4.45 -8.37
N ALA A 33 -15.32 3.66 -9.11
CA ALA A 33 -15.23 2.21 -9.12
C ALA A 33 -13.88 1.69 -9.65
N GLU A 34 -13.39 2.27 -10.76
CA GLU A 34 -12.09 1.89 -11.33
C GLU A 34 -10.93 2.27 -10.38
N PHE A 35 -11.02 3.43 -9.74
CA PHE A 35 -10.01 3.86 -8.78
C PHE A 35 -10.03 3.00 -7.51
N LEU A 36 -11.20 2.66 -6.97
CA LEU A 36 -11.33 1.74 -5.84
C LEU A 36 -10.77 0.36 -6.19
N SER A 37 -11.04 -0.17 -7.39
CA SER A 37 -10.46 -1.42 -7.86
C SER A 37 -8.92 -1.37 -7.87
N LEU A 38 -8.33 -0.26 -8.36
CA LEU A 38 -6.89 -0.03 -8.33
C LEU A 38 -6.35 -0.03 -6.89
N ILE A 39 -7.04 0.65 -5.96
CA ILE A 39 -6.66 0.68 -4.54
C ILE A 39 -6.73 -0.71 -3.91
N HIS A 40 -7.75 -1.52 -4.24
CA HIS A 40 -7.85 -2.90 -3.76
C HIS A 40 -6.75 -3.80 -4.36
N GLN A 41 -6.38 -3.63 -5.63
CA GLN A 41 -5.25 -4.34 -6.23
C GLN A 41 -3.94 -3.98 -5.53
N PHE A 42 -3.69 -2.69 -5.30
CA PHE A 42 -2.53 -2.22 -4.54
C PHE A 42 -2.51 -2.78 -3.12
N ALA A 43 -3.65 -2.83 -2.44
CA ALA A 43 -3.77 -3.40 -1.09
C ALA A 43 -3.36 -4.88 -1.04
N LYS A 44 -3.73 -5.68 -2.05
CA LYS A 44 -3.35 -7.10 -2.14
C LYS A 44 -1.84 -7.30 -2.27
N GLU A 45 -1.17 -6.39 -2.96
CA GLU A 45 0.28 -6.46 -3.18
C GLU A 45 1.10 -5.87 -2.02
N ALA A 46 0.49 -5.10 -1.13
CA ALA A 46 1.17 -4.40 -0.03
C ALA A 46 1.93 -5.35 0.91
N ALA A 47 1.41 -6.57 1.11
CA ALA A 47 2.03 -7.63 1.90
C ALA A 47 3.39 -8.08 1.35
N GLU A 48 3.56 -8.06 0.03
CA GLU A 48 4.81 -8.46 -0.61
C GLU A 48 5.75 -7.27 -0.75
N MET A 49 5.20 -6.09 -1.05
CA MET A 49 5.98 -4.85 -1.09
C MET A 49 6.70 -4.60 0.23
N ILE A 50 6.01 -4.72 1.37
CA ILE A 50 6.63 -4.46 2.67
C ILE A 50 7.85 -5.35 2.91
N LEU A 51 7.89 -6.59 2.42
CA LEU A 51 9.04 -7.49 2.58
C LEU A 51 10.29 -7.01 1.84
N LEU A 52 10.11 -6.24 0.76
CA LEU A 52 11.17 -5.76 -0.13
C LEU A 52 11.62 -4.33 0.19
N LEU A 53 10.84 -3.59 0.96
CA LEU A 53 11.16 -2.22 1.38
C LEU A 53 12.10 -2.26 2.58
N ASN A 54 13.07 -1.37 2.66
CA ASN A 54 14.06 -1.37 3.76
C ASN A 54 13.54 -0.68 5.03
N HIS A 55 12.80 0.41 4.85
CA HIS A 55 12.42 1.32 5.96
C HIS A 55 10.90 1.44 6.14
N ILE A 56 10.10 0.83 5.26
CA ILE A 56 8.65 0.83 5.39
C ILE A 56 8.23 -0.39 6.20
N GLU A 57 7.53 -0.14 7.30
CA GLU A 57 7.11 -1.16 8.27
C GLU A 57 5.61 -1.15 8.56
N ASP A 58 4.91 -0.14 8.07
CA ASP A 58 3.47 0.04 8.24
C ASP A 58 2.91 0.71 6.97
N ILE A 59 1.93 0.07 6.35
CA ILE A 59 1.16 0.58 5.22
C ILE A 59 -0.31 0.50 5.61
N ARG A 60 -0.98 1.65 5.63
CA ARG A 60 -2.43 1.75 5.89
C ARG A 60 -3.13 2.44 4.73
N ILE A 61 -4.24 1.84 4.32
CA ILE A 61 -5.06 2.32 3.21
C ILE A 61 -6.44 2.64 3.76
N PHE A 62 -6.89 3.86 3.50
CA PHE A 62 -8.20 4.35 3.92
C PHE A 62 -8.97 4.88 2.71
N VAL A 63 -10.29 4.68 2.73
CA VAL A 63 -11.24 5.31 1.82
C VAL A 63 -12.12 6.22 2.66
N LYS A 64 -12.36 7.43 2.16
CA LYS A 64 -13.27 8.39 2.77
C LYS A 64 -14.44 8.63 1.83
N GLU A 65 -15.63 8.33 2.31
CA GLU A 65 -16.88 8.51 1.59
C GLU A 65 -17.38 9.96 1.64
N ALA A 66 -18.33 10.29 0.77
CA ALA A 66 -18.88 11.65 0.64
C ALA A 66 -19.62 12.13 1.90
N ASP A 67 -20.19 11.20 2.68
CA ASP A 67 -20.83 11.45 3.98
C ASP A 67 -19.81 11.77 5.10
N GLY A 68 -18.51 11.63 4.80
CA GLY A 68 -17.41 11.83 5.74
C GLY A 68 -16.95 10.57 6.46
N THR A 69 -17.61 9.43 6.26
CA THR A 69 -17.23 8.13 6.82
C THR A 69 -15.85 7.73 6.30
N VAL A 70 -14.98 7.25 7.20
CA VAL A 70 -13.64 6.76 6.86
C VAL A 70 -13.54 5.29 7.17
N GLN A 71 -13.24 4.48 6.15
CA GLN A 71 -13.04 3.05 6.25
C GLN A 71 -11.58 2.69 6.02
N GLN A 72 -11.01 1.88 6.91
CA GLN A 72 -9.72 1.23 6.66
C GLN A 72 -9.93 0.04 5.74
N VAL A 73 -9.35 0.11 4.54
CA VAL A 73 -9.41 -0.93 3.51
C VAL A 73 -8.40 -2.03 3.81
N SER A 74 -7.17 -1.64 4.17
CA SER A 74 -6.09 -2.58 4.47
C SER A 74 -5.10 -1.97 5.45
N HIS A 75 -4.52 -2.84 6.28
CA HIS A 75 -3.37 -2.53 7.11
C HIS A 75 -2.39 -3.69 7.07
N VAL A 76 -1.20 -3.38 6.57
CA VAL A 76 -0.07 -4.29 6.48
C VAL A 76 1.05 -3.74 7.35
N PHE A 77 1.53 -4.52 8.30
CA PHE A 77 2.64 -4.10 9.14
C PHE A 77 3.50 -5.27 9.60
N ILE A 78 4.75 -4.96 9.96
CA ILE A 78 5.70 -5.91 10.52
C ILE A 78 5.59 -5.85 12.04
N SER A 79 5.02 -6.89 12.63
CA SER A 79 4.75 -6.93 14.08
C SER A 79 6.00 -7.13 14.94
N ASN A 80 7.09 -7.63 14.35
CA ASN A 80 8.38 -7.85 15.02
C ASN A 80 9.46 -6.84 14.60
N SER A 81 9.08 -5.59 14.36
CA SER A 81 10.06 -4.55 14.02
C SER A 81 11.13 -4.43 15.11
N SER A 82 12.39 -4.57 14.72
CA SER A 82 13.56 -4.49 15.60
C SER A 82 14.76 -3.90 14.84
N ALA A 83 15.75 -3.36 15.57
CA ALA A 83 16.97 -2.82 14.98
C ALA A 83 17.75 -3.90 14.19
N GLU A 84 17.72 -5.15 14.65
CA GLU A 84 18.34 -6.29 13.97
C GLU A 84 17.62 -6.61 12.66
N LEU A 85 16.28 -6.58 12.66
CA LEU A 85 15.48 -6.82 11.46
C LEU A 85 15.68 -5.70 10.42
N GLN A 86 15.73 -4.44 10.86
CA GLN A 86 16.05 -3.29 10.02
C GLN A 86 17.45 -3.39 9.42
N SER A 87 18.45 -3.77 10.23
CA SER A 87 19.84 -3.99 9.78
C SER A 87 19.95 -5.13 8.76
N THR A 88 19.18 -6.21 8.95
CA THR A 88 19.12 -7.33 8.02
C THR A 88 18.53 -6.92 6.66
N ARG A 89 17.44 -6.13 6.68
CA ARG A 89 16.80 -5.59 5.47
C ARG A 89 17.71 -4.64 4.70
N ALA A 90 18.35 -3.71 5.41
CA ALA A 90 19.32 -2.77 4.82
C ALA A 90 20.46 -3.51 4.11
N SER A 91 20.88 -4.65 4.65
CA SER A 91 21.96 -5.48 4.11
C SER A 91 21.55 -6.31 2.89
N ARG A 92 20.27 -6.29 2.46
CA ARG A 92 19.69 -7.11 1.36
C ARG A 92 19.97 -8.61 1.44
N ASN A 93 20.37 -9.11 2.61
CA ASN A 93 20.42 -10.53 2.93
C ASN A 93 19.00 -11.04 3.23
N LEU A 94 18.10 -10.82 2.29
CA LEU A 94 16.80 -11.46 2.31
C LEU A 94 17.07 -12.96 2.23
N PRO A 95 16.57 -13.80 3.15
CA PRO A 95 16.62 -15.25 3.02
C PRO A 95 15.69 -15.65 1.86
N ILE A 96 16.18 -15.46 0.64
CA ILE A 96 15.49 -15.83 -0.58
C ILE A 96 15.88 -17.27 -0.89
N GLN A 97 14.89 -18.15 -0.91
CA GLN A 97 15.07 -19.54 -1.35
C GLN A 97 14.61 -19.67 -2.80
N ILE A 98 15.36 -20.40 -3.61
CA ILE A 98 14.98 -20.74 -4.98
C ILE A 98 14.49 -22.19 -4.96
N ASN A 99 13.20 -22.40 -5.23
CA ASN A 99 12.63 -23.74 -5.41
C ASN A 99 11.95 -23.80 -6.77
N GLU A 100 12.35 -24.75 -7.62
CA GLU A 100 11.76 -24.98 -8.95
C GLU A 100 11.74 -23.72 -9.85
N GLY A 101 12.80 -22.91 -9.79
CA GLY A 101 12.89 -21.67 -10.58
C GLY A 101 11.99 -20.54 -10.09
N LYS A 102 11.31 -20.70 -8.95
CA LYS A 102 10.54 -19.65 -8.29
C LYS A 102 11.32 -19.09 -7.10
N TRP A 103 11.50 -17.78 -7.10
CA TRP A 103 12.03 -17.03 -5.96
C TRP A 103 10.97 -17.01 -4.85
N ARG A 104 11.32 -17.50 -3.66
CA ARG A 104 10.46 -17.44 -2.47
C ARG A 104 11.18 -16.66 -1.38
N ILE A 105 10.57 -15.59 -0.90
CA ILE A 105 11.03 -14.90 0.31
C ILE A 105 10.69 -15.79 1.49
N ASN A 106 11.66 -16.11 2.34
CA ASN A 106 11.36 -16.83 3.58
C ASN A 106 10.56 -15.91 4.52
N ARG A 107 9.24 -16.06 4.48
CA ARG A 107 8.29 -15.29 5.32
C ARG A 107 8.47 -15.56 6.81
N SER A 108 9.13 -16.66 7.24
CA SER A 108 9.19 -17.02 8.67
C SER A 108 10.01 -16.04 9.52
N ILE A 109 10.85 -15.21 8.90
CA ILE A 109 11.60 -14.15 9.60
C ILE A 109 10.79 -12.85 9.79
N TYR A 110 9.73 -12.67 9.01
CA TYR A 110 8.86 -11.51 9.08
C TYR A 110 7.51 -11.93 9.64
N ASN A 111 7.19 -11.48 10.85
CA ASN A 111 5.84 -11.63 11.38
C ASN A 111 4.95 -10.55 10.74
N VAL A 112 4.68 -10.71 9.44
CA VAL A 112 3.77 -9.83 8.68
C VAL A 112 2.35 -10.17 9.09
N GLN A 113 1.64 -9.17 9.62
CA GLN A 113 0.24 -9.27 9.92
C GLN A 113 -0.56 -8.55 8.84
N LEU A 114 -1.68 -9.15 8.44
CA LEU A 114 -2.61 -8.63 7.46
C LEU A 114 -3.97 -8.49 8.12
N THR A 115 -4.48 -7.27 8.17
CA THR A 115 -5.88 -7.04 8.54
C THR A 115 -6.62 -6.60 7.30
N GLU A 116 -7.28 -7.55 6.64
CA GLU A 116 -8.27 -7.25 5.61
C GLU A 116 -9.64 -7.20 6.29
N LYS A 117 -10.35 -6.08 6.17
CA LYS A 117 -11.80 -6.15 6.33
C LYS A 117 -12.33 -6.73 5.03
N HIS A 118 -12.69 -8.01 5.06
CA HIS A 118 -13.64 -8.52 4.07
C HIS A 118 -14.86 -7.59 4.13
N ALA A 119 -15.18 -6.93 3.02
CA ALA A 119 -16.51 -6.39 2.84
C ALA A 119 -17.45 -7.57 3.05
N ASN A 120 -18.24 -7.54 4.12
CA ASN A 120 -19.33 -8.48 4.28
C ASN A 120 -20.15 -8.43 3.00
N GLU A 121 -20.36 -9.59 2.39
CA GLU A 121 -21.40 -9.80 1.40
C GLU A 121 -22.75 -9.43 2.06
N GLU A 122 -23.37 -8.36 1.57
CA GLU A 122 -24.82 -8.14 1.60
C GLU A 122 -25.29 -7.83 0.18
#